data_AF-A0A1H6FTD7-F1
#
_entry.id   AF-A0A1H6FTD7-F1
#
_cell.length_a   1.000
_cell.length_b   1.000
_cell.length_c   1.000
_cell.angle_alpha   90.00
_cell.angle_beta   90.00
_cell.angle_gamma   90.00
#
_symmetry.space_group_name_H-M   'P 1'
#
loop_
_entity.id
_entity.type
_entity.pdbx_description
1 polymer ?
#
loop_
_entity_poly.entity_id
_entity_poly.type
_entity_poly.pdbx_seq_one_letter_code
_entity_poly.pdbx_strand_id
1 'polypeptide(L)'
;MNRLVIAIGRAVLFAAAMMPAASEAAPVDKDRECLIPSFALADTASPAMLRQGRRQVDAYFACVDPIIAELTHKISIEQSRGASALAARRDALAAERARVEADWERFSGASVPNSRRR
;
A
#
# COMPACT_ATOMS: atom_id res chain seq x y z
N MET A 1 -6.83 31.39 -71.93
CA MET A 1 -6.65 29.92 -72.00
C MET A 1 -5.26 29.61 -71.45
N ASN A 2 -5.17 29.13 -70.21
CA ASN A 2 -4.02 28.39 -69.67
C ASN A 2 -4.49 27.77 -68.36
N ARG A 3 -4.59 26.44 -68.37
CA ARG A 3 -4.93 25.62 -67.19
C ARG A 3 -3.63 25.31 -66.47
N LEU A 4 -3.56 25.63 -65.18
CA LEU A 4 -2.60 24.99 -64.29
C LEU A 4 -3.34 24.56 -63.02
N VAL A 5 -3.25 23.26 -62.78
CA VAL A 5 -3.88 22.51 -61.71
C VAL A 5 -3.18 22.84 -60.39
N ILE A 6 -3.94 23.35 -59.41
CA ILE A 6 -3.46 23.65 -58.06
C ILE A 6 -3.72 22.42 -57.20
N ALA A 7 -2.70 21.57 -57.02
CA ALA A 7 -2.67 20.55 -55.98
C ALA A 7 -2.14 21.18 -54.68
N ILE A 8 -3.01 21.79 -53.88
CA ILE A 8 -2.68 22.17 -52.50
C ILE A 8 -3.01 20.96 -51.61
N GLY A 9 -2.02 20.08 -51.47
CA GLY A 9 -1.94 19.15 -50.34
C GLY A 9 -1.79 19.98 -49.08
N ARG A 10 -2.91 20.32 -48.45
CA ARG A 10 -2.94 21.11 -47.22
C ARG A 10 -2.54 20.21 -46.05
N ALA A 11 -1.24 20.10 -45.81
CA ALA A 11 -0.69 19.64 -44.54
C ALA A 11 -1.05 20.68 -43.48
N VAL A 12 -2.19 20.49 -42.80
CA VAL A 12 -2.49 21.19 -41.56
C VAL A 12 -2.21 20.23 -40.42
N LEU A 13 -1.05 20.45 -39.80
CA LEU A 13 -0.77 20.05 -38.43
C LEU A 13 -1.95 20.49 -37.56
N PHE A 14 -2.72 19.53 -37.06
CA PHE A 14 -3.52 19.71 -35.85
C PHE A 14 -2.70 19.20 -34.67
N ALA A 15 -1.83 20.08 -34.19
CA ALA A 15 -1.42 20.08 -32.80
C ALA A 15 -2.49 20.80 -31.98
N ALA A 16 -2.61 20.38 -30.71
CA ALA A 16 -3.44 20.93 -29.64
C ALA A 16 -4.91 20.45 -29.62
N ALA A 17 -5.21 19.52 -28.70
CA ALA A 17 -5.70 19.91 -27.37
C ALA A 17 -5.98 18.64 -26.55
N MET A 18 -4.93 17.98 -26.06
CA MET A 18 -5.06 17.23 -24.81
C MET A 18 -4.56 18.15 -23.72
N MET A 19 -5.51 18.92 -23.16
CA MET A 19 -5.27 19.72 -21.97
C MET A 19 -4.74 18.83 -20.84
N PRO A 20 -3.87 19.39 -19.99
CA PRO A 20 -3.23 18.66 -18.91
C PRO A 20 -4.29 18.26 -17.89
N ALA A 21 -4.53 16.97 -17.74
CA ALA A 21 -4.94 16.47 -16.43
C ALA A 21 -3.67 16.49 -15.56
N ALA A 22 -3.34 17.68 -15.07
CA ALA A 22 -2.70 17.79 -13.77
C ALA A 22 -3.68 17.15 -12.77
N SER A 23 -3.42 15.88 -12.50
CA SER A 23 -3.70 15.25 -11.23
C SER A 23 -2.47 14.37 -11.04
N GLU A 24 -1.33 14.92 -10.64
CA GLU A 24 -1.09 15.19 -9.21
C GLU A 24 -1.81 14.16 -8.33
N ALA A 25 -1.54 12.88 -8.58
CA ALA A 25 -1.71 11.81 -7.62
C ALA A 25 -0.40 11.02 -7.51
N ALA A 26 0.70 11.75 -7.36
CA ALA A 26 1.85 11.23 -6.65
C ALA A 26 2.35 12.34 -5.73
N PRO A 27 1.73 12.55 -4.56
CA PRO A 27 2.59 12.82 -3.43
C PRO A 27 3.38 11.52 -3.22
N VAL A 28 4.62 11.52 -3.71
CA VAL A 28 5.69 10.77 -3.06
C VAL A 28 5.55 11.08 -1.58
N ASP A 29 5.06 10.14 -0.79
CA ASP A 29 5.03 10.37 0.65
C ASP A 29 5.43 9.10 1.36
N LYS A 30 6.70 8.74 1.12
CA LYS A 30 7.56 8.04 2.08
C LYS A 30 6.83 6.94 2.84
N ASP A 31 6.17 6.02 2.14
CA ASP A 31 5.92 4.70 2.70
C ASP A 31 7.31 4.10 2.91
N ARG A 32 7.88 4.43 4.06
CA ARG A 32 9.08 3.81 4.59
C ARG A 32 8.92 2.32 4.37
N GLU A 33 10.00 1.71 3.91
CA GLU A 33 10.21 0.30 3.61
C GLU A 33 9.95 -0.59 4.84
N CYS A 34 8.75 -0.54 5.44
CA CYS A 34 8.36 -1.44 6.50
C CYS A 34 8.33 -2.82 5.84
N LEU A 35 9.39 -3.60 6.05
CA LEU A 35 9.54 -4.92 5.47
C LEU A 35 8.43 -5.80 6.02
N ILE A 36 7.47 -6.12 5.16
CA ILE A 36 6.39 -7.04 5.50
C ILE A 36 7.04 -8.40 5.76
N PRO A 37 6.92 -8.95 6.97
CA PRO A 37 7.51 -10.24 7.26
C PRO A 37 6.76 -11.31 6.46
N SER A 38 7.51 -12.23 5.86
CA SER A 38 6.94 -13.41 5.21
C SER A 38 7.23 -14.64 6.05
N PHE A 39 6.20 -15.43 6.32
CA PHE A 39 6.32 -16.69 7.03
C PHE A 39 6.05 -17.81 6.04
N ALA A 40 7.07 -18.61 5.72
CA ALA A 40 6.82 -19.88 5.07
C ALA A 40 6.12 -20.80 6.08
N LEU A 41 4.95 -21.34 5.70
CA LEU A 41 4.30 -22.39 6.48
C LEU A 41 5.24 -23.59 6.52
N ALA A 42 5.85 -23.82 7.68
CA ALA A 42 6.66 -24.99 7.95
C ALA A 42 5.92 -25.84 8.97
N ASP A 43 5.78 -27.14 8.68
CA ASP A 43 5.08 -28.10 9.57
C ASP A 43 5.70 -28.14 10.97
N THR A 44 6.97 -27.76 11.11
CA THR A 44 7.66 -27.63 12.38
C THR A 44 8.54 -26.39 12.43
N ALA A 45 8.00 -25.26 12.92
CA ALA A 45 8.81 -24.09 13.24
C ALA A 45 9.70 -24.38 14.46
N SER A 46 11.02 -24.24 14.32
CA SER A 46 11.93 -24.38 15.47
C SER A 46 11.76 -23.21 16.46
N PRO A 47 12.12 -23.38 17.75
CA PRO A 47 12.08 -22.27 18.72
C PRO A 47 12.90 -21.05 18.30
N ALA A 48 13.98 -21.24 17.54
CA ALA A 48 14.78 -20.16 17.00
C ALA A 48 14.03 -19.38 15.90
N MET A 49 13.33 -20.09 15.01
CA MET A 49 12.48 -19.49 13.97
C MET A 49 11.34 -18.70 14.59
N LEU A 50 10.71 -19.20 15.65
CA LEU A 50 9.65 -18.48 16.36
C LEU A 50 10.17 -17.16 16.95
N ARG A 51 11.32 -17.17 17.65
CA ARG A 51 11.91 -15.92 18.17
C ARG A 51 12.29 -14.93 17.06
N GLN A 52 12.81 -15.43 15.95
CA GLN A 52 13.17 -14.59 14.82
C GLN A 52 11.93 -13.99 14.14
N GLY A 53 10.91 -14.81 13.86
CA GLY A 53 9.66 -14.34 13.27
C GLY A 53 8.98 -13.31 14.17
N ARG A 54 8.95 -13.53 15.50
CA ARG A 54 8.40 -12.55 16.44
C ARG A 54 9.12 -11.21 16.36
N ARG A 55 10.46 -11.19 16.31
CA ARG A 55 11.24 -9.95 16.14
C ARG A 55 10.93 -9.23 14.83
N GLN A 56 10.66 -9.97 13.75
CA GLN A 56 10.29 -9.38 12.46
C GLN A 56 8.87 -8.78 12.52
N VAL A 57 7.91 -9.45 13.16
CA VAL A 57 6.57 -8.90 13.42
C VAL A 57 6.65 -7.63 14.27
N ASP A 58 7.38 -7.68 15.39
CA ASP A 58 7.50 -6.54 16.30
C ASP A 58 8.17 -5.34 15.59
N ALA A 59 9.21 -5.59 14.76
CA ALA A 59 9.86 -4.55 13.97
C ALA A 59 8.92 -3.94 12.92
N TYR A 60 8.09 -4.77 12.28
CA TYR A 60 7.07 -4.30 11.33
C TYR A 60 6.00 -3.45 12.02
N PHE A 61 5.48 -3.87 13.19
CA PHE A 61 4.50 -3.08 13.95
C PHE A 61 5.09 -1.77 14.48
N ALA A 62 6.32 -1.79 14.98
CA ALA A 62 7.03 -0.58 15.38
C ALA A 62 7.22 0.43 14.22
N CYS A 63 7.24 -0.06 12.97
CA CYS A 63 7.31 0.76 11.78
C CYS A 63 5.94 1.32 11.35
N VAL A 64 4.89 0.48 11.36
CA VAL A 64 3.56 0.83 10.82
C VAL A 64 2.66 1.55 11.82
N ASP A 65 2.70 1.20 13.10
CA ASP A 65 1.80 1.76 14.12
C ASP A 65 1.90 3.30 14.24
N PRO A 66 3.11 3.92 14.22
CA PRO A 66 3.24 5.38 14.23
C PRO A 66 2.65 6.04 12.98
N ILE A 67 2.74 5.37 11.81
CA ILE A 67 2.21 5.89 10.54
C ILE A 67 0.68 5.89 10.60
N ILE A 68 0.07 4.80 11.09
CA ILE A 68 -1.38 4.73 11.30
C ILE A 68 -1.85 5.84 12.26
N ALA A 69 -1.12 6.05 13.36
CA ALA A 69 -1.43 7.11 14.33
C ALA A 69 -1.33 8.51 13.71
N GLU A 70 -0.27 8.79 12.93
CA GLU A 70 -0.09 10.06 12.22
C GLU A 70 -1.19 10.30 11.20
N LEU A 71 -1.54 9.30 10.38
CA LEU A 71 -2.64 9.41 9.42
C LEU A 71 -3.98 9.65 10.12
N THR A 72 -4.24 8.96 11.23
CA THR A 72 -5.45 9.16 12.05
C THR A 72 -5.52 10.58 12.56
N HIS A 73 -4.41 11.12 13.05
CA HIS A 73 -4.33 12.50 13.51
C HIS A 73 -4.57 13.50 12.36
N LYS A 74 -3.92 13.31 11.19
CA LYS A 74 -4.13 14.16 10.01
C LYS A 74 -5.58 14.15 9.52
N ILE A 75 -6.22 12.98 9.43
CA ILE A 75 -7.64 12.84 9.05
C ILE A 75 -8.54 13.63 10.03
N SER A 76 -8.22 13.63 11.33
CA SER A 76 -9.03 14.36 12.31
C SER A 76 -8.97 15.89 12.12
N ILE A 77 -7.85 16.40 11.57
CA ILE A 77 -7.61 17.83 11.31
C ILE A 77 -8.15 18.23 9.93
N GLU A 78 -7.90 17.41 8.90
CA GLU A 78 -8.29 17.67 7.52
C GLU A 78 -9.60 16.94 7.18
N GLN A 79 -10.74 17.62 7.36
CA GLN A 79 -12.06 17.07 6.99
C GLN A 79 -12.50 17.39 5.55
N SER A 80 -11.66 18.08 4.77
CA SER A 80 -11.97 18.46 3.38
C SER A 80 -11.43 17.44 2.36
N ARG A 81 -11.56 17.73 1.05
CA ARG A 81 -11.45 16.80 -0.11
C ARG A 81 -10.30 15.76 -0.14
N GLY A 82 -9.27 15.85 0.70
CA GLY A 82 -8.19 14.86 0.84
C GLY A 82 -8.37 13.79 1.93
N ALA A 83 -9.33 13.97 2.85
CA ALA A 83 -9.57 13.08 3.99
C ALA A 83 -9.86 11.62 3.58
N SER A 84 -10.53 11.44 2.43
CA SER A 84 -10.91 10.11 1.92
C SER A 84 -9.71 9.28 1.48
N ALA A 85 -8.73 9.91 0.81
CA ALA A 85 -7.50 9.24 0.40
C ALA A 85 -6.62 8.88 1.61
N LEU A 86 -6.52 9.77 2.60
CA LEU A 86 -5.81 9.51 3.85
C LEU A 86 -6.47 8.38 4.65
N ALA A 87 -7.80 8.38 4.75
CA ALA A 87 -8.56 7.33 5.41
C ALA A 87 -8.38 5.97 4.72
N ALA A 88 -8.48 5.91 3.39
CA ALA A 88 -8.25 4.69 2.63
C ALA A 88 -6.84 4.14 2.85
N ARG A 89 -5.82 5.01 2.93
CA ARG A 89 -4.44 4.61 3.22
C ARG A 89 -4.28 4.07 4.64
N ARG A 90 -4.86 4.74 5.64
CA ARG A 90 -4.87 4.26 7.03
C ARG A 90 -5.52 2.87 7.12
N ASP A 91 -6.67 2.70 6.47
CA ASP A 91 -7.43 1.46 6.53
C ASP A 91 -6.68 0.32 5.83
N ALA A 92 -5.98 0.59 4.73
CA ALA A 92 -5.12 -0.38 4.07
C ALA A 92 -3.94 -0.83 4.97
N LEU A 93 -3.26 0.10 5.64
CA LEU A 93 -2.16 -0.22 6.57
C LEU A 93 -2.67 -1.01 7.80
N ALA A 94 -3.83 -0.63 8.34
CA ALA A 94 -4.44 -1.34 9.45
C ALA A 94 -4.84 -2.77 9.05
N ALA A 95 -5.37 -2.95 7.84
CA ALA A 95 -5.70 -4.27 7.30
C ALA A 95 -4.45 -5.13 7.10
N GLU A 96 -3.36 -4.57 6.58
CA GLU A 96 -2.10 -5.31 6.40
C GLU A 96 -1.47 -5.71 7.74
N ARG A 97 -1.48 -4.81 8.73
CA ARG A 97 -1.06 -5.12 10.10
C ARG A 97 -1.84 -6.30 10.69
N ALA A 98 -3.17 -6.30 10.52
CA ALA A 98 -4.03 -7.38 10.98
C ALA A 98 -3.75 -8.70 10.24
N ARG A 99 -3.41 -8.66 8.94
CA ARG A 99 -3.01 -9.85 8.18
C ARG A 99 -1.71 -10.44 8.71
N VAL A 100 -0.69 -9.60 8.94
CA VAL A 100 0.61 -10.03 9.51
C VAL A 100 0.42 -10.65 10.90
N GLU A 101 -0.43 -10.07 11.75
CA GLU A 101 -0.78 -10.64 13.05
C GLU A 101 -1.41 -12.04 12.90
N ALA A 102 -2.39 -12.18 12.01
CA ALA A 102 -3.05 -13.46 11.75
C ALA A 102 -2.12 -14.51 11.09
N ASP A 103 -1.22 -14.10 10.22
CA ASP A 103 -0.20 -14.97 9.62
C ASP A 103 0.79 -15.46 10.69
N TRP A 104 1.23 -14.57 11.57
CA TRP A 104 2.09 -14.90 12.69
C TRP A 104 1.43 -15.88 13.66
N GLU A 105 0.16 -15.66 14.00
CA GLU A 105 -0.64 -16.55 14.83
C GLU A 105 -0.72 -17.97 14.24
N ARG A 106 -0.98 -18.06 12.93
CA ARG A 106 -0.98 -19.33 12.18
C ARG A 106 0.39 -20.00 12.18
N PHE A 107 1.46 -19.25 11.91
CA PHE A 107 2.83 -19.77 11.89
C PHE A 107 3.33 -20.22 13.27
N SER A 108 3.00 -19.48 14.32
CA SER A 108 3.45 -19.75 15.69
C SER A 108 2.65 -20.81 16.42
N GLY A 109 1.48 -21.18 15.89
CA GLY A 109 0.55 -22.10 16.55
C GLY A 109 -0.13 -21.50 17.78
N ALA A 110 -0.03 -20.18 17.98
CA ALA A 110 -0.65 -19.48 19.10
C ALA A 110 -2.20 -19.52 19.09
N SER A 111 -2.81 -19.93 17.97
CA SER A 111 -4.27 -20.02 17.80
C SER A 111 -4.93 -21.35 18.19
N VAL A 112 -4.25 -22.27 18.90
CA VAL A 112 -4.89 -23.53 19.34
C VAL A 112 -5.13 -23.53 20.86
N PRO A 113 -6.38 -23.31 21.33
CA PRO A 113 -6.74 -23.64 22.69
C PRO A 113 -6.48 -25.13 22.91
N ASN A 114 -5.55 -25.39 23.81
CA ASN A 114 -5.08 -26.68 24.29
C ASN A 114 -6.21 -27.51 24.94
N SER A 115 -7.17 -27.98 24.13
CA SER A 115 -8.38 -28.69 24.58
C SER A 115 -8.54 -30.10 23.99
N ARG A 116 -7.60 -30.58 23.17
CA ARG A 116 -7.52 -31.98 22.71
C ARG A 116 -6.20 -32.65 23.10
N ARG A 117 -5.97 -32.75 24.41
CA ARG A 117 -5.20 -33.85 25.00
C ARG A 117 -6.00 -34.35 26.22
N ARG A 118 -7.00 -35.17 25.95
CA ARG A 118 -7.54 -36.15 26.89
C ARG A 118 -7.59 -37.47 26.16
#